data_AF-A0A959VFK0-F1
#
_entry.id   AF-A0A959VFK0-F1
#
_cell.length_a   1.000
_cell.length_b   1.000
_cell.length_c   1.000
_cell.angle_alpha   90.00
_cell.angle_beta   90.00
_cell.angle_gamma   90.00
#
_symmetry.space_group_name_H-M   'P 1'
#
loop_
_entity.id
_entity.type
_entity.pdbx_description
1 polymer ?
#
loop_
_entity_poly.entity_id
_entity_poly.type
_entity_poly.pdbx_seq_one_letter_code
_entity_poly.pdbx_strand_id
1 'polypeptide(L)'
;MFVSTAIAASLIFTPQNTNPFYKDQTIEDLVISAPGELKKTVERDNYRGYQFDVKDTAGNVTETFSVVVTDYKKVNPTLTDDQLVNIHDNAVRRREGTAAQLFLTQKTKLNNRVMGLITGSMMVRASNGKTVNAYHISVACSTEEKAYEITYLSLKGGKIYTDAFLALRNVRFKLGTVEAKPSNLLGNAGDYFLLGFPFFFQLPQVTTIDTGINPKGGEAGRYLSSVNVGEGYVTVELVSLKEDAKAADPKALVTTMGYGDWLTEDTPAPKLTNGVYFYDNLKVAGTERVARIWIGASGKNVAAMVQSADSTEKLPDITKVYMKK
;
A
#
# COMPACT_ATOMS: atom_id res chain seq x y z
N MET A 1 -4.57 -9.42 -55.90
CA MET A 1 -5.67 -9.50 -54.91
C MET A 1 -5.02 -9.36 -53.53
N PHE A 2 -4.59 -8.14 -53.18
CA PHE A 2 -5.20 -7.22 -52.20
C PHE A 2 -5.21 -7.70 -50.73
N VAL A 3 -4.25 -7.14 -49.95
CA VAL A 3 -4.33 -6.57 -48.57
C VAL A 3 -4.96 -7.46 -47.48
N SER A 4 -4.28 -7.79 -46.38
CA SER A 4 -4.14 -6.87 -45.24
C SER A 4 -3.23 -7.43 -44.15
N THR A 5 -2.14 -6.72 -43.87
CA THR A 5 -1.44 -6.68 -42.58
C THR A 5 -2.35 -5.99 -41.56
N ALA A 6 -2.93 -6.76 -40.63
CA ALA A 6 -3.53 -6.18 -39.44
C ALA A 6 -2.40 -5.74 -38.50
N ILE A 7 -1.99 -4.50 -38.68
CA ILE A 7 -1.35 -3.68 -37.65
C ILE A 7 -2.24 -3.83 -36.41
N ALA A 8 -1.72 -4.51 -35.38
CA ALA A 8 -2.23 -4.37 -34.04
C ALA A 8 -2.04 -2.89 -33.70
N ALA A 9 -3.07 -2.09 -34.01
CA ALA A 9 -3.21 -0.77 -33.45
C ALA A 9 -3.19 -0.99 -31.95
N SER A 10 -2.04 -0.72 -31.34
CA SER A 10 -1.96 -0.26 -29.98
C SER A 10 -2.99 0.85 -29.87
N LEU A 11 -4.19 0.50 -29.42
CA LEU A 11 -5.14 1.43 -28.87
C LEU A 11 -4.42 2.04 -27.68
N ILE A 12 -3.67 3.10 -27.97
CA ILE A 12 -3.30 4.11 -27.01
C ILE A 12 -4.65 4.72 -26.63
N PHE A 13 -5.36 4.05 -25.74
CA PHE A 13 -6.35 4.70 -24.90
C PHE A 13 -5.53 5.69 -24.08
N THR A 14 -5.36 6.90 -24.60
CA THR A 14 -5.18 8.07 -23.76
C THR A 14 -6.45 8.12 -22.94
N PRO A 15 -6.45 7.77 -21.64
CA PRO A 15 -7.61 8.02 -20.81
C PRO A 15 -7.62 9.54 -20.68
N GLN A 16 -8.38 10.22 -21.52
CA GLN A 16 -8.87 11.52 -21.11
C GLN A 16 -9.71 11.23 -19.88
N ASN A 17 -9.31 11.83 -18.76
CA ASN A 17 -10.14 11.85 -17.58
C ASN A 17 -11.37 12.67 -17.96
N THR A 18 -12.43 12.02 -18.45
CA THR A 18 -13.68 12.66 -18.88
C THR A 18 -14.52 13.11 -17.69
N ASN A 19 -13.98 13.01 -16.47
CA ASN A 19 -14.59 13.60 -15.30
C ASN A 19 -14.40 15.14 -15.36
N PRO A 20 -15.46 15.95 -15.54
CA PRO A 20 -15.38 17.41 -15.61
C PRO A 20 -14.83 18.08 -14.34
N PHE A 21 -14.69 17.32 -13.24
CA PHE A 21 -14.12 17.80 -11.98
C PHE A 21 -12.59 17.71 -11.93
N TYR A 22 -11.94 16.86 -12.74
CA TYR A 22 -10.49 16.78 -12.79
C TYR A 22 -9.95 17.70 -13.86
N LYS A 23 -9.06 18.61 -13.47
CA LYS A 23 -8.42 19.56 -14.40
C LYS A 23 -6.92 19.47 -14.28
N ASP A 24 -6.27 19.55 -15.43
CA ASP A 24 -4.82 19.58 -15.50
C ASP A 24 -4.29 20.85 -14.86
N GLN A 25 -3.34 20.66 -13.96
CA GLN A 25 -2.63 21.70 -13.25
C GLN A 25 -1.15 21.48 -13.45
N THR A 26 -0.42 22.57 -13.60
CA THR A 26 1.03 22.57 -13.69
C THR A 26 1.60 23.00 -12.34
N ILE A 27 2.29 22.08 -11.67
CA ILE A 27 3.07 22.34 -10.46
C ILE A 27 4.53 22.24 -10.85
N GLU A 28 5.15 23.40 -11.09
CA GLU A 28 6.50 23.50 -11.66
C GLU A 28 6.60 22.72 -12.98
N ASP A 29 7.39 21.63 -13.03
CA ASP A 29 7.54 20.83 -14.25
C ASP A 29 6.51 19.69 -14.30
N LEU A 30 5.79 19.41 -13.21
CA LEU A 30 4.79 18.35 -13.13
C LEU A 30 3.44 18.84 -13.68
N VAL A 31 2.87 18.09 -14.62
CA VAL A 31 1.48 18.25 -15.05
C VAL A 31 0.67 17.10 -14.48
N ILE A 32 -0.37 17.43 -13.71
CA ILE A 32 -1.22 16.47 -13.05
C ILE A 32 -2.69 16.89 -13.10
N SER A 33 -3.57 15.92 -13.33
CA SER A 33 -5.01 16.13 -13.25
C SER A 33 -5.45 16.00 -11.80
N ALA A 34 -6.08 17.03 -11.24
CA ALA A 34 -6.51 17.04 -9.83
C ALA A 34 -7.97 17.49 -9.70
N PRO A 35 -8.70 17.03 -8.67
CA PRO A 35 -10.13 17.31 -8.48
C PRO A 35 -10.44 18.77 -8.11
N GLY A 36 -9.42 19.56 -7.81
CA GLY A 36 -9.52 20.98 -7.47
C GLY A 36 -8.14 21.61 -7.40
N GLU A 37 -8.09 22.93 -7.25
CA GLU A 37 -6.86 23.70 -7.25
C GLU A 37 -5.94 23.32 -6.09
N LEU A 38 -4.73 22.85 -6.40
CA LEU A 38 -3.70 22.50 -5.42
C LEU A 38 -3.04 23.78 -4.90
N LYS A 39 -3.27 24.08 -3.62
CA LYS A 39 -2.72 25.28 -2.97
C LYS A 39 -1.41 24.96 -2.29
N LYS A 40 -0.42 25.86 -2.41
CA LYS A 40 0.84 25.75 -1.68
C LYS A 40 0.56 25.80 -0.17
N THR A 41 0.95 24.77 0.56
CA THR A 41 0.72 24.64 2.01
C THR A 41 2.01 24.69 2.81
N VAL A 42 3.14 24.31 2.21
CA VAL A 42 4.46 24.30 2.88
C VAL A 42 5.52 24.82 1.91
N GLU A 43 6.45 25.61 2.45
CA GLU A 43 7.65 26.05 1.74
C GLU A 43 8.85 25.96 2.69
N ARG A 44 9.86 25.21 2.28
CA ARG A 44 11.17 25.11 2.94
C ARG A 44 12.27 25.22 1.89
N ASP A 45 13.50 25.38 2.36
CA ASP A 45 14.69 25.59 1.52
C ASP A 45 14.91 24.49 0.47
N ASN A 46 14.48 23.27 0.75
CA ASN A 46 14.68 22.10 -0.10
C ASN A 46 13.38 21.38 -0.53
N TYR A 47 12.19 21.78 -0.04
CA TYR A 47 10.93 21.20 -0.52
C TYR A 47 9.74 22.16 -0.41
N ARG A 48 8.69 21.89 -1.20
CA ARG A 48 7.41 22.58 -1.19
C ARG A 48 6.28 21.56 -1.18
N GLY A 49 5.22 21.88 -0.44
CA GLY A 49 4.01 21.07 -0.36
C GLY A 49 2.84 21.81 -0.98
N TYR A 50 2.02 21.10 -1.74
CA TYR A 50 0.76 21.55 -2.30
C TYR A 50 -0.34 20.59 -1.88
N GLN A 51 -1.51 21.10 -1.54
CA GLN A 51 -2.62 20.26 -1.09
C GLN A 51 -3.97 20.81 -1.54
N PHE A 52 -4.90 19.90 -1.79
CA PHE A 52 -6.31 20.15 -1.96
C PHE A 52 -7.09 19.12 -1.14
N ASP A 53 -8.02 19.60 -0.32
CA ASP A 53 -8.88 18.75 0.51
C ASP A 53 -10.33 18.86 0.08
N VAL A 54 -10.99 17.71 -0.08
CA VAL A 54 -12.44 17.64 -0.24
C VAL A 54 -13.06 17.43 1.13
N LYS A 55 -13.95 18.34 1.52
CA LYS A 55 -14.65 18.27 2.81
C LYS A 55 -16.09 17.79 2.62
N ASP A 56 -16.60 17.03 3.60
CA ASP A 56 -18.03 16.74 3.70
C ASP A 56 -18.83 17.98 4.14
N THR A 57 -20.16 17.84 4.20
CA THR A 57 -21.07 18.92 4.64
C THR A 57 -20.84 19.37 6.08
N ALA A 58 -20.19 18.55 6.90
CA ALA A 58 -19.81 18.88 8.28
C ALA A 58 -18.40 19.50 8.38
N GLY A 59 -17.71 19.68 7.25
CA GLY A 59 -16.37 20.27 7.18
C GLY A 59 -15.22 19.29 7.44
N ASN A 60 -15.48 17.99 7.57
CA ASN A 60 -14.44 16.98 7.74
C ASN A 60 -13.78 16.65 6.40
N VAL A 61 -12.45 16.52 6.39
CA VAL A 61 -11.72 16.09 5.20
C VAL A 61 -12.04 14.63 4.90
N THR A 62 -12.57 14.39 3.69
CA THR A 62 -12.91 13.06 3.17
C THR A 62 -11.96 12.59 2.09
N GLU A 63 -11.28 13.53 1.43
CA GLU A 63 -10.27 13.24 0.41
C GLU A 63 -9.16 14.28 0.51
N THR A 64 -7.93 13.84 0.31
CA THR A 64 -6.76 14.71 0.25
C THR A 64 -5.96 14.36 -1.00
N PHE A 65 -5.67 15.37 -1.79
CA PHE A 65 -4.71 15.31 -2.88
C PHE A 65 -3.52 16.19 -2.50
N SER A 66 -2.32 15.61 -2.45
CA SER A 66 -1.11 16.35 -2.12
C SER A 66 0.02 16.08 -3.10
N VAL A 67 0.85 17.09 -3.30
CA VAL A 67 2.09 17.02 -4.09
C VAL A 67 3.20 17.61 -3.25
N VAL A 68 4.28 16.84 -3.06
CA VAL A 68 5.53 17.32 -2.49
C VAL A 68 6.55 17.41 -3.62
N VAL A 69 7.15 18.59 -3.76
CA VAL A 69 8.25 18.85 -4.69
C VAL A 69 9.51 19.03 -3.86
N THR A 70 10.51 18.21 -4.10
CA THR A 70 11.81 18.28 -3.43
C THR A 70 12.88 18.72 -4.43
N ASP A 71 13.68 19.72 -4.08
CA ASP A 71 14.88 20.11 -4.83
C ASP A 71 15.90 18.98 -4.74
N TYR A 72 15.95 18.13 -5.76
CA TYR A 72 16.69 16.87 -5.72
C TYR A 72 18.20 17.08 -5.62
N LYS A 73 18.71 18.15 -6.24
CA LYS A 73 20.12 18.57 -6.16
C LYS A 73 20.55 18.98 -4.74
N LYS A 74 19.62 19.30 -3.84
CA LYS A 74 19.91 19.65 -2.45
C LYS A 74 19.82 18.45 -1.50
N VAL A 75 19.45 17.27 -2.00
CA VAL A 75 19.45 16.02 -1.24
C VAL A 75 20.84 15.38 -1.34
N ASN A 76 21.49 15.16 -0.19
CA ASN A 76 22.80 14.51 -0.10
C ASN A 76 22.71 13.23 0.76
N PRO A 77 23.05 12.04 0.22
CA PRO A 77 23.44 11.79 -1.17
C PRO A 77 22.29 11.99 -2.15
N THR A 78 22.61 12.36 -3.39
CA THR A 78 21.62 12.34 -4.48
C THR A 78 21.15 10.90 -4.68
N LEU A 79 19.85 10.68 -4.61
CA LEU A 79 19.27 9.35 -4.79
C LEU A 79 19.27 8.99 -6.28
N THR A 80 19.28 7.70 -6.59
CA THR A 80 18.85 7.20 -7.90
C THR A 80 17.32 7.18 -7.98
N ASP A 81 16.76 7.15 -9.19
CA ASP A 81 15.30 7.09 -9.35
C ASP A 81 14.69 5.85 -8.69
N ASP A 82 15.39 4.70 -8.74
CA ASP A 82 14.95 3.48 -8.05
C ASP A 82 15.00 3.63 -6.53
N GLN A 83 16.02 4.30 -5.98
CA GLN A 83 16.09 4.58 -4.55
C GLN A 83 14.96 5.53 -4.12
N LEU A 84 14.65 6.55 -4.91
CA LEU A 84 13.52 7.45 -4.66
C LEU A 84 12.21 6.66 -4.57
N VAL A 85 11.89 5.86 -5.60
CA VAL A 85 10.66 5.05 -5.62
C VAL A 85 10.63 4.07 -4.46
N ASN A 86 11.76 3.42 -4.14
CA ASN A 86 11.81 2.46 -3.05
C ASN A 86 11.67 3.13 -1.67
N ILE A 87 12.22 4.33 -1.47
CA ILE A 87 12.06 5.10 -0.22
C ILE A 87 10.61 5.55 -0.08
N HIS A 88 10.02 6.08 -1.15
CA HIS A 88 8.62 6.49 -1.19
C HIS A 88 7.67 5.31 -0.89
N ASP A 89 7.89 4.16 -1.54
CA ASP A 89 7.15 2.93 -1.27
C ASP A 89 7.25 2.52 0.20
N ASN A 90 8.45 2.57 0.78
CA ASN A 90 8.59 2.28 2.22
C ASN A 90 7.89 3.32 3.09
N ALA A 91 7.97 4.61 2.76
CA ALA A 91 7.34 5.66 3.55
C ALA A 91 5.81 5.53 3.55
N VAL A 92 5.21 5.27 2.38
CA VAL A 92 3.77 4.97 2.25
C VAL A 92 3.38 3.76 3.09
N ARG A 93 4.18 2.69 3.03
CA ARG A 93 3.90 1.43 3.72
C ARG A 93 4.16 1.47 5.22
N ARG A 94 5.00 2.40 5.70
CA ARG A 94 5.45 2.52 7.11
C ARG A 94 4.89 3.76 7.82
N ARG A 95 3.98 4.52 7.21
CA ARG A 95 3.49 5.79 7.78
C ARG A 95 2.90 5.53 9.17
N GLU A 96 3.47 6.18 10.18
CA GLU A 96 3.10 6.01 11.58
C GLU A 96 1.61 6.34 11.80
N GLY A 97 0.92 5.51 12.59
CA GLY A 97 -0.51 5.64 12.85
C GLY A 97 -1.42 5.10 11.75
N THR A 98 -0.88 4.65 10.62
CA THR A 98 -1.62 4.04 9.52
C THR A 98 -1.11 2.62 9.24
N ALA A 99 -1.95 1.61 9.47
CA ALA A 99 -1.66 0.27 9.01
C ALA A 99 -1.97 0.21 7.50
N ALA A 100 -0.91 0.16 6.70
CA ALA A 100 -1.02 -0.15 5.29
C ALA A 100 -1.62 -1.57 5.16
N GLN A 101 -2.67 -1.77 4.35
CA GLN A 101 -3.39 -3.05 4.30
C GLN A 101 -3.02 -3.85 3.06
N LEU A 102 -3.11 -3.19 1.91
CA LEU A 102 -2.97 -3.81 0.60
C LEU A 102 -2.32 -2.81 -0.32
N PHE A 103 -1.16 -3.13 -0.89
CA PHE A 103 -0.51 -2.25 -1.85
C PHE A 103 0.11 -3.00 -3.01
N LEU A 104 -0.23 -2.58 -4.22
CA LEU A 104 0.44 -2.91 -5.45
C LEU A 104 1.40 -1.74 -5.79
N THR A 105 2.68 -2.06 -5.99
CA THR A 105 3.67 -1.11 -6.48
C THR A 105 4.07 -1.53 -7.88
N GLN A 106 3.92 -0.63 -8.84
CA GLN A 106 4.32 -0.83 -10.23
C GLN A 106 5.30 0.26 -10.66
N LYS A 107 6.19 -0.08 -11.59
CA LYS A 107 7.19 0.85 -12.12
C LYS A 107 7.04 0.99 -13.63
N THR A 108 7.22 2.21 -14.12
CA THR A 108 7.27 2.56 -15.54
C THR A 108 8.38 3.59 -15.76
N LYS A 109 8.53 4.11 -16.98
CA LYS A 109 9.44 5.22 -17.26
C LYS A 109 8.65 6.50 -17.56
N LEU A 110 9.08 7.62 -16.99
CA LEU A 110 8.60 8.95 -17.34
C LEU A 110 9.83 9.80 -17.68
N ASN A 111 9.92 10.27 -18.93
CA ASN A 111 11.11 10.95 -19.44
C ASN A 111 12.42 10.18 -19.17
N ASN A 112 12.46 8.89 -19.53
CA ASN A 112 13.59 7.95 -19.31
C ASN A 112 13.98 7.67 -17.84
N ARG A 113 13.33 8.33 -16.88
CA ARG A 113 13.52 8.12 -15.43
C ARG A 113 12.48 7.18 -14.85
N VAL A 114 12.81 6.52 -13.73
CA VAL A 114 11.86 5.58 -13.09
C VAL A 114 10.71 6.36 -12.46
N MET A 115 9.49 5.95 -12.77
CA MET A 115 8.26 6.37 -12.11
C MET A 115 7.68 5.17 -11.37
N GLY A 116 7.36 5.34 -10.09
CA GLY A 116 6.63 4.36 -9.29
C GLY A 116 5.19 4.80 -9.08
N LEU A 117 4.24 3.88 -9.22
CA LEU A 117 2.85 4.04 -8.82
C LEU A 117 2.52 3.01 -7.75
N ILE A 118 1.97 3.48 -6.65
CA ILE A 118 1.54 2.68 -5.51
C ILE A 118 0.03 2.82 -5.42
N THR A 119 -0.70 1.71 -5.49
CA THR A 119 -2.16 1.68 -5.34
C THR A 119 -2.54 0.74 -4.24
N GLY A 120 -3.57 1.09 -3.47
CA GLY A 120 -3.95 0.26 -2.35
C GLY A 120 -4.95 0.88 -1.40
N SER A 121 -4.99 0.31 -0.21
CA SER A 121 -5.76 0.81 0.93
C SER A 121 -4.91 0.86 2.18
N MET A 122 -5.22 1.82 3.03
CA MET A 122 -4.60 2.01 4.34
C MET A 122 -5.66 2.48 5.34
N MET A 123 -5.45 2.18 6.61
CA MET A 123 -6.25 2.81 7.65
C MET A 123 -5.68 4.20 7.97
N VAL A 124 -6.54 5.21 8.09
CA VAL A 124 -6.16 6.55 8.56
C VAL A 124 -6.94 6.94 9.79
N ARG A 125 -6.42 7.90 10.55
CA ARG A 125 -7.18 8.53 11.63
C ARG A 125 -8.02 9.67 11.05
N ALA A 126 -9.35 9.51 11.10
CA ALA A 126 -10.28 10.57 10.74
C ALA A 126 -10.19 11.74 11.72
N SER A 127 -10.73 12.90 11.33
CA SER A 127 -10.79 14.12 12.15
C SER A 127 -11.44 13.91 13.52
N ASN A 128 -12.38 12.97 13.62
CA ASN A 128 -13.06 12.60 14.88
C ASN A 128 -12.22 11.64 15.77
N GLY A 129 -10.95 11.39 15.43
CA GLY A 129 -10.04 10.55 16.18
C GLY A 129 -10.24 9.04 15.97
N LYS A 130 -11.29 8.62 15.24
CA LYS A 130 -11.53 7.21 14.88
C LYS A 130 -10.65 6.80 13.71
N THR A 131 -10.18 5.56 13.75
CA THR A 131 -9.51 4.94 12.61
C THR A 131 -10.57 4.55 11.57
N VAL A 132 -10.32 4.82 10.28
CA VAL A 132 -11.22 4.52 9.16
C VAL A 132 -10.41 4.01 7.95
N ASN A 133 -11.04 3.22 7.08
CA ASN A 133 -10.38 2.77 5.86
C ASN A 133 -10.29 3.91 4.85
N ALA A 134 -9.13 4.03 4.19
CA ALA A 134 -8.90 4.96 3.11
C ALA A 134 -8.27 4.24 1.91
N TYR A 135 -8.77 4.58 0.74
CA TYR A 135 -8.13 4.23 -0.51
C TYR A 135 -6.96 5.17 -0.77
N HIS A 136 -5.87 4.60 -1.27
CA HIS A 136 -4.63 5.32 -1.48
C HIS A 136 -4.08 5.06 -2.88
N ILE A 137 -3.66 6.13 -3.53
CA ILE A 137 -2.85 6.10 -4.74
C ILE A 137 -1.70 7.07 -4.50
N SER A 138 -0.48 6.67 -4.81
CA SER A 138 0.66 7.57 -4.70
C SER A 138 1.67 7.32 -5.81
N VAL A 139 2.36 8.38 -6.21
CA VAL A 139 3.34 8.36 -7.30
C VAL A 139 4.62 9.00 -6.82
N ALA A 140 5.74 8.35 -7.15
CA ALA A 140 7.06 8.95 -7.06
C ALA A 140 7.71 9.00 -8.44
N CYS A 141 8.19 10.18 -8.83
CA CYS A 141 8.94 10.38 -10.07
C CYS A 141 9.92 11.55 -9.92
N SER A 142 10.86 11.68 -10.85
CA SER A 142 11.91 12.68 -10.78
C SER A 142 12.25 13.25 -12.17
N THR A 143 12.68 14.51 -12.18
CA THR A 143 13.51 15.07 -13.24
C THR A 143 14.98 15.05 -12.79
N GLU A 144 15.87 15.66 -13.56
CA GLU A 144 17.27 15.83 -13.12
C GLU A 144 17.42 16.76 -11.91
N GLU A 145 16.43 17.63 -11.69
CA GLU A 145 16.53 18.70 -10.69
C GLU A 145 15.59 18.51 -9.51
N LYS A 146 14.50 17.78 -9.70
CA LYS A 146 13.40 17.69 -8.73
C LYS A 146 12.88 16.28 -8.58
N ALA A 147 12.42 15.95 -7.37
CA ALA A 147 11.65 14.76 -7.08
C ALA A 147 10.22 15.16 -6.70
N TYR A 148 9.25 14.39 -7.19
CA TYR A 148 7.84 14.60 -6.97
C TYR A 148 7.26 13.39 -6.25
N GLU A 149 6.60 13.62 -5.12
CA GLU A 149 5.80 12.63 -4.42
C GLU A 149 4.36 13.11 -4.39
N ILE A 150 3.46 12.38 -5.04
CA ILE A 150 2.07 12.77 -5.21
C ILE A 150 1.23 11.76 -4.47
N THR A 151 0.38 12.18 -3.55
CA THR A 151 -0.50 11.29 -2.79
C THR A 151 -1.95 11.69 -2.95
N TYR A 152 -2.78 10.71 -3.29
CA TYR A 152 -4.22 10.80 -3.19
C TYR A 152 -4.73 9.83 -2.14
N LEU A 153 -5.54 10.34 -1.23
CA LEU A 153 -6.18 9.58 -0.17
C LEU A 153 -7.67 9.88 -0.15
N SER A 154 -8.50 8.85 -0.02
CA SER A 154 -9.95 9.02 0.01
C SER A 154 -10.63 8.04 0.94
N LEU A 155 -11.59 8.52 1.74
CA LEU A 155 -12.49 7.68 2.52
C LEU A 155 -13.61 7.06 1.66
N LYS A 156 -13.71 7.46 0.38
CA LYS A 156 -14.75 7.04 -0.56
C LYS A 156 -14.17 6.21 -1.69
N GLY A 157 -14.75 5.03 -1.91
CA GLY A 157 -14.38 4.14 -3.01
C GLY A 157 -15.09 4.48 -4.34
N GLY A 158 -15.09 3.53 -5.26
CA GLY A 158 -15.87 3.60 -6.50
C GLY A 158 -15.28 4.55 -7.56
N LYS A 159 -16.14 5.31 -8.23
CA LYS A 159 -15.75 6.17 -9.37
C LYS A 159 -14.69 7.19 -8.99
N ILE A 160 -14.81 7.79 -7.81
CA ILE A 160 -13.88 8.80 -7.28
C ILE A 160 -12.44 8.25 -7.23
N TYR A 161 -12.27 7.07 -6.65
CA TYR A 161 -10.97 6.38 -6.62
C TYR A 161 -10.46 6.04 -8.03
N THR A 162 -11.36 5.58 -8.90
CA THR A 162 -11.02 5.23 -10.29
C THR A 162 -10.51 6.45 -11.07
N ASP A 163 -11.16 7.60 -10.94
CA ASP A 163 -10.76 8.84 -11.62
C ASP A 163 -9.43 9.37 -11.08
N ALA A 164 -9.21 9.27 -9.76
CA ALA A 164 -7.91 9.57 -9.16
C ALA A 164 -6.80 8.64 -9.67
N PHE A 165 -7.09 7.35 -9.80
CA PHE A 165 -6.14 6.37 -10.33
C PHE A 165 -5.74 6.71 -11.78
N LEU A 166 -6.74 7.02 -12.62
CA LEU A 166 -6.51 7.44 -14.01
C LEU A 166 -5.70 8.74 -14.09
N ALA A 167 -5.92 9.69 -13.18
CA ALA A 167 -5.16 10.91 -13.09
C ALA A 167 -3.69 10.67 -12.71
N LEU A 168 -3.44 9.93 -11.62
CA LEU A 168 -2.10 9.69 -11.10
C LEU A 168 -1.26 8.77 -11.99
N ARG A 169 -1.86 7.77 -12.63
CA ARG A 169 -1.12 6.90 -13.58
C ARG A 169 -0.72 7.63 -14.87
N ASN A 170 -1.27 8.82 -15.12
CA ASN A 170 -1.05 9.63 -16.32
C ASN A 170 -0.40 10.98 -16.01
N VAL A 171 0.40 11.07 -14.93
CA VAL A 171 1.22 12.25 -14.65
C VAL A 171 2.23 12.49 -15.76
N ARG A 172 2.53 13.77 -16.03
CA ARG A 172 3.38 14.18 -17.15
C ARG A 172 4.40 15.19 -16.68
N PHE A 173 5.48 15.35 -17.44
CA PHE A 173 6.38 16.47 -17.26
C PHE A 173 6.25 17.46 -18.41
N LYS A 174 6.16 18.75 -18.09
CA LYS A 174 6.26 19.83 -19.05
C LYS A 174 7.73 20.24 -19.19
N LEU A 175 8.33 19.87 -20.31
CA LEU A 175 9.73 20.15 -20.65
C LEU A 175 9.75 21.21 -21.75
N GLY A 176 9.61 22.47 -21.34
CA GLY A 176 9.40 23.59 -22.27
C GLY A 176 8.04 23.49 -22.97
N THR A 177 8.04 23.29 -24.29
CA THR A 177 6.83 23.15 -25.12
C THR A 177 6.36 21.70 -25.27
N VAL A 178 7.14 20.72 -24.81
CA VAL A 178 6.85 19.29 -24.96
C VAL A 178 6.36 18.72 -23.63
N GLU A 179 5.35 17.84 -23.69
CA GLU A 179 4.97 17.02 -22.53
C GLU A 179 5.54 15.60 -22.66
N ALA A 180 6.33 15.19 -21.67
CA ALA A 180 6.74 13.80 -21.50
C ALA A 180 5.64 13.03 -20.76
N LYS A 181 5.26 11.88 -21.29
CA LYS A 181 4.25 10.97 -20.72
C LYS A 181 4.90 9.68 -20.20
N PRO A 182 4.21 8.91 -19.34
CA PRO A 182 4.68 7.59 -18.96
C PRO A 182 4.79 6.68 -20.19
N SER A 183 5.85 5.89 -20.28
CA SER A 183 6.12 5.01 -21.43
C SER A 183 5.08 3.92 -21.58
N ASN A 184 4.53 3.45 -20.46
CA ASN A 184 3.39 2.55 -20.37
C ASN A 184 2.46 3.01 -19.26
N LEU A 185 1.15 2.86 -19.47
CA LEU A 185 0.15 3.10 -18.44
C LEU A 185 0.09 1.91 -17.48
N LEU A 186 0.27 2.20 -16.19
CA LEU A 186 0.22 1.22 -15.13
C LEU A 186 -1.24 0.83 -14.82
N GLY A 187 -1.46 -0.44 -14.50
CA GLY A 187 -2.77 -1.05 -14.31
C GLY A 187 -3.14 -1.21 -12.83
N ASN A 188 -4.25 -1.89 -12.57
CA ASN A 188 -4.66 -2.35 -11.23
C ASN A 188 -4.54 -3.88 -11.09
N ALA A 189 -4.03 -4.56 -12.12
CA ALA A 189 -3.68 -5.97 -12.06
C ALA A 189 -2.19 -6.11 -11.76
N GLY A 190 -1.85 -6.94 -10.78
CA GLY A 190 -0.47 -7.22 -10.39
C GLY A 190 -0.37 -7.92 -9.04
N ASP A 191 0.86 -8.18 -8.61
CA ASP A 191 1.16 -8.77 -7.31
C ASP A 191 0.83 -7.78 -6.20
N TYR A 192 -0.29 -8.01 -5.54
CA TYR A 192 -0.68 -7.26 -4.37
C TYR A 192 0.04 -7.78 -3.14
N PHE A 193 0.50 -6.84 -2.31
CA PHE A 193 1.16 -7.18 -1.05
C PHE A 193 0.28 -6.78 0.12
N LEU A 194 -0.01 -7.76 0.97
CA LEU A 194 -0.57 -7.55 2.29
C LEU A 194 0.51 -7.01 3.22
N LEU A 195 0.18 -5.95 3.96
CA LEU A 195 1.09 -5.36 4.92
C LEU A 195 0.52 -5.44 6.33
N GLY A 196 1.37 -5.87 7.25
CA GLY A 196 1.33 -5.45 8.64
C GLY A 196 2.75 -5.06 8.94
N PHE A 197 3.06 -3.77 9.11
CA PHE A 197 4.43 -3.35 9.44
C PHE A 197 4.94 -4.10 10.68
N PRO A 198 6.18 -4.63 10.72
CA PRO A 198 7.28 -4.57 9.73
C PRO A 198 7.32 -5.66 8.63
N PHE A 199 6.24 -6.42 8.44
CA PHE A 199 6.19 -7.59 7.57
C PHE A 199 5.66 -7.27 6.17
N PHE A 200 6.13 -8.07 5.22
CA PHE A 200 5.70 -8.02 3.82
C PHE A 200 5.23 -9.40 3.38
N PHE A 201 3.97 -9.49 2.98
CA PHE A 201 3.33 -10.72 2.53
C PHE A 201 2.81 -10.54 1.11
N GLN A 202 3.24 -11.40 0.18
CA GLN A 202 2.73 -11.37 -1.20
C GLN A 202 1.49 -12.24 -1.32
N LEU A 203 0.43 -11.72 -1.95
CA LEU A 203 -0.72 -12.53 -2.33
C LEU A 203 -0.50 -13.18 -3.71
N PRO A 204 -0.93 -14.44 -3.90
CA PRO A 204 -0.78 -15.14 -5.17
C PRO A 204 -1.79 -14.67 -6.25
N GLN A 205 -2.79 -13.85 -5.89
CA GLN A 205 -3.80 -13.33 -6.82
C GLN A 205 -4.41 -11.99 -6.36
N VAL A 206 -5.04 -11.27 -7.30
CA VAL A 206 -5.78 -10.03 -7.03
C VAL A 206 -7.02 -10.33 -6.18
N THR A 207 -7.24 -9.57 -5.11
CA THR A 207 -8.39 -9.76 -4.22
C THR A 207 -8.93 -8.45 -3.66
N THR A 208 -10.20 -8.47 -3.23
CA THR A 208 -10.77 -7.48 -2.31
C THR A 208 -10.56 -7.97 -0.88
N ILE A 209 -10.22 -7.07 0.03
CA ILE A 209 -9.94 -7.37 1.43
C ILE A 209 -11.01 -6.75 2.30
N ASP A 210 -11.49 -7.51 3.28
CA ASP A 210 -12.25 -6.96 4.39
C ASP A 210 -11.28 -6.54 5.50
N THR A 211 -11.40 -5.28 5.97
CA THR A 211 -10.55 -4.74 7.04
C THR A 211 -11.38 -4.30 8.23
N GLY A 212 -11.08 -4.86 9.40
CA GLY A 212 -11.71 -4.52 10.67
C GLY A 212 -10.76 -3.83 11.66
N ILE A 213 -11.30 -2.91 12.47
CA ILE A 213 -10.62 -2.32 13.65
C ILE A 213 -11.29 -2.88 14.90
N ASN A 214 -10.58 -3.71 15.67
CA ASN A 214 -11.13 -4.37 16.85
C ASN A 214 -10.13 -4.35 18.02
N PRO A 215 -9.79 -3.17 18.59
CA PRO A 215 -8.88 -3.09 19.73
C PRO A 215 -9.49 -3.79 20.95
N LYS A 216 -8.72 -4.66 21.59
CA LYS A 216 -9.03 -5.29 22.87
C LYS A 216 -8.37 -4.51 24.02
N GLY A 217 -8.84 -4.74 25.24
CA GLY A 217 -8.31 -4.06 26.44
C GLY A 217 -6.79 -4.26 26.58
N GLY A 218 -6.03 -3.16 26.57
CA GLY A 218 -4.56 -3.18 26.64
C GLY A 218 -3.85 -2.86 25.31
N GLU A 219 -4.56 -2.91 24.20
CA GLU A 219 -4.06 -2.58 22.86
C GLU A 219 -4.23 -1.07 22.59
N ALA A 220 -3.26 -0.48 21.87
CA ALA A 220 -3.39 0.86 21.28
C ALA A 220 -4.13 0.82 19.94
N GLY A 221 -4.11 -0.34 19.27
CA GLY A 221 -4.87 -0.61 18.06
C GLY A 221 -4.71 -2.07 17.63
N ARG A 222 -5.72 -2.59 16.92
CA ARG A 222 -5.68 -3.93 16.31
C ARG A 222 -6.35 -3.88 14.95
N TYR A 223 -5.68 -4.49 13.99
CA TYR A 223 -5.99 -4.39 12.57
C TYR A 223 -6.03 -5.80 12.00
N LEU A 224 -7.14 -6.14 11.36
CA LEU A 224 -7.35 -7.45 10.75
C LEU A 224 -7.67 -7.25 9.28
N SER A 225 -6.98 -7.97 8.41
CA SER A 225 -7.19 -8.01 6.97
C SER A 225 -7.32 -9.47 6.54
N SER A 226 -8.21 -9.77 5.60
CA SER A 226 -8.35 -11.13 5.13
C SER A 226 -8.81 -11.29 3.69
N VAL A 227 -8.48 -12.45 3.12
CA VAL A 227 -8.81 -12.85 1.74
C VAL A 227 -9.06 -14.37 1.66
N ASN A 228 -10.04 -14.75 0.84
CA ASN A 228 -10.19 -16.12 0.35
C ASN A 228 -9.26 -16.37 -0.86
N VAL A 229 -8.45 -17.42 -0.80
CA VAL A 229 -7.54 -17.85 -1.87
C VAL A 229 -7.85 -19.30 -2.21
N GLY A 230 -8.66 -19.51 -3.26
CA GLY A 230 -9.25 -20.82 -3.54
C GLY A 230 -10.14 -21.26 -2.38
N GLU A 231 -9.96 -22.49 -1.91
CA GLU A 231 -10.63 -23.06 -0.73
C GLU A 231 -9.97 -22.66 0.61
N GLY A 232 -8.86 -21.92 0.55
CA GLY A 232 -8.13 -21.46 1.71
C GLY A 232 -8.45 -20.01 2.09
N TYR A 233 -8.06 -19.64 3.30
CA TYR A 233 -8.19 -18.30 3.85
C TYR A 233 -6.83 -17.78 4.32
N VAL A 234 -6.52 -16.53 3.98
CA VAL A 234 -5.33 -15.84 4.47
C VAL A 234 -5.78 -14.62 5.25
N THR A 235 -5.30 -14.52 6.48
CA THR A 235 -5.50 -13.40 7.39
C THR A 235 -4.16 -12.75 7.67
N VAL A 236 -4.11 -11.43 7.66
CA VAL A 236 -2.98 -10.66 8.20
C VAL A 236 -3.53 -9.78 9.31
N GLU A 237 -2.83 -9.80 10.43
CA GLU A 237 -3.23 -9.09 11.63
C GLU A 237 -2.05 -8.32 12.19
N LEU A 238 -2.30 -7.09 12.63
CA LEU A 238 -1.35 -6.23 13.33
C LEU A 238 -1.99 -5.79 14.64
N VAL A 239 -1.24 -5.90 15.72
CA VAL A 239 -1.59 -5.37 17.04
C VAL A 239 -0.52 -4.36 17.42
N SER A 240 -0.94 -3.13 17.72
CA SER A 240 -0.12 -2.12 18.37
C SER A 240 -0.42 -2.14 19.87
N LEU A 241 0.60 -2.43 20.66
CA LEU A 241 0.56 -2.49 22.11
C LEU A 241 0.85 -1.11 22.70
N LYS A 242 0.41 -0.86 23.94
CA LYS A 242 0.73 0.39 24.65
C LYS A 242 2.21 0.49 25.03
N GLU A 243 2.82 -0.65 25.32
CA GLU A 243 4.23 -0.84 25.67
C GLU A 243 4.94 -1.68 24.61
N ASP A 244 6.28 -1.65 24.59
CA ASP A 244 7.04 -2.45 23.64
C ASP A 244 6.76 -3.95 23.82
N ALA A 245 6.53 -4.64 22.71
CA ALA A 245 6.64 -6.08 22.63
C ALA A 245 8.13 -6.42 22.83
N LYS A 246 8.59 -6.50 24.09
CA LYS A 246 9.88 -7.09 24.43
C LYS A 246 10.01 -8.40 23.67
N ALA A 247 11.23 -8.80 23.26
CA ALA A 247 11.50 -10.03 22.52
C ALA A 247 10.76 -11.23 23.15
N ALA A 248 9.55 -11.47 22.69
CA ALA A 248 8.62 -12.35 23.34
C ALA A 248 8.79 -13.71 22.70
N ASP A 249 8.78 -14.72 23.57
CA ASP A 249 8.64 -16.12 23.17
C ASP A 249 7.55 -16.24 22.06
N PRO A 250 7.83 -16.94 20.95
CA PRO A 250 6.89 -17.05 19.84
C PRO A 250 5.50 -17.52 20.25
N LYS A 251 5.37 -18.37 21.28
CA LYS A 251 4.05 -18.78 21.79
C LYS A 251 3.33 -17.61 22.46
N ALA A 252 4.02 -16.78 23.25
CA ALA A 252 3.45 -15.55 23.81
C ALA A 252 2.98 -14.55 22.74
N LEU A 253 3.70 -14.43 21.61
CA LEU A 253 3.27 -13.61 20.48
C LEU A 253 1.96 -14.15 19.87
N VAL A 254 1.86 -15.45 19.64
CA VAL A 254 0.65 -16.08 19.06
C VAL A 254 -0.54 -15.91 20.00
N THR A 255 -0.32 -16.05 21.31
CA THR A 255 -1.34 -15.77 22.33
C THR A 255 -1.77 -14.30 22.35
N THR A 256 -0.84 -13.35 22.18
CA THR A 256 -1.16 -11.91 22.05
C THR A 256 -2.10 -11.65 20.87
N MET A 257 -1.88 -12.37 19.77
CA MET A 257 -2.73 -12.32 18.58
C MET A 257 -4.02 -13.13 18.75
N GLY A 258 -4.27 -13.77 19.90
CA GLY A 258 -5.51 -14.50 20.17
C GLY A 258 -5.60 -15.88 19.51
N TYR A 259 -4.51 -16.41 18.99
CA TYR A 259 -4.43 -17.76 18.42
C TYR A 259 -3.76 -18.75 19.39
N GLY A 260 -3.67 -18.41 20.68
CA GLY A 260 -3.00 -19.23 21.70
C GLY A 260 -3.57 -20.65 21.78
N ASP A 261 -4.89 -20.79 21.63
CA ASP A 261 -5.59 -22.08 21.67
C ASP A 261 -5.28 -22.98 20.46
N TRP A 262 -4.59 -22.46 19.44
CA TRP A 262 -4.12 -23.24 18.29
C TRP A 262 -2.76 -23.90 18.57
N LEU A 263 -2.11 -23.54 19.68
CA LEU A 263 -0.84 -24.10 20.13
C LEU A 263 -1.09 -25.14 21.23
N THR A 264 -1.21 -26.40 20.82
CA THR A 264 -1.37 -27.59 21.68
C THR A 264 -0.03 -28.19 22.11
N GLU A 265 -0.04 -29.25 22.92
CA GLU A 265 1.19 -29.98 23.29
C GLU A 265 1.89 -30.61 22.07
N ASP A 266 1.12 -31.03 21.06
CA ASP A 266 1.62 -31.63 19.82
C ASP A 266 2.05 -30.60 18.77
N THR A 267 2.01 -29.31 19.11
CA THR A 267 2.34 -28.24 18.16
C THR A 267 3.83 -28.28 17.80
N PRO A 268 4.18 -28.28 16.49
CA PRO A 268 5.56 -28.20 16.06
C PRO A 268 6.29 -26.99 16.62
N ALA A 269 7.56 -27.16 16.96
CA ALA A 269 8.41 -26.05 17.37
C ALA A 269 8.48 -24.99 16.25
N PRO A 270 8.42 -23.68 16.58
CA PRO A 270 8.48 -22.63 15.59
C PRO A 270 9.86 -22.57 14.94
N LYS A 271 9.90 -22.34 13.63
CA LYS A 271 11.14 -22.05 12.90
C LYS A 271 11.35 -20.54 12.83
N LEU A 272 12.58 -20.06 13.01
CA LEU A 272 12.91 -18.64 12.84
C LEU A 272 13.48 -18.41 11.43
N THR A 273 12.92 -17.47 10.68
CA THR A 273 13.44 -17.09 9.36
C THR A 273 13.32 -15.59 9.19
N ASN A 274 14.46 -14.92 8.92
CA ASN A 274 14.55 -13.47 8.78
C ASN A 274 13.94 -12.69 9.96
N GLY A 275 13.95 -13.24 11.18
CA GLY A 275 13.36 -12.62 12.37
C GLY A 275 11.83 -12.74 12.49
N VAL A 276 11.20 -13.58 11.65
CA VAL A 276 9.80 -14.02 11.78
C VAL A 276 9.79 -15.46 12.28
N TYR A 277 8.99 -15.75 13.30
CA TYR A 277 8.69 -17.11 13.72
C TYR A 277 7.61 -17.73 12.85
N PHE A 278 7.75 -19.02 12.61
CA PHE A 278 6.95 -19.77 11.66
C PHE A 278 6.47 -21.08 12.27
N TYR A 279 5.15 -21.23 12.37
CA TYR A 279 4.47 -22.48 12.69
C TYR A 279 3.82 -23.03 11.41
N ASP A 280 4.13 -24.27 11.06
CA ASP A 280 3.61 -24.94 9.87
C ASP A 280 2.71 -26.12 10.25
N ASN A 281 1.74 -26.43 9.39
CA ASN A 281 0.85 -27.58 9.53
C ASN A 281 0.23 -27.73 10.94
N LEU A 282 -0.18 -26.61 11.54
CA LEU A 282 -0.91 -26.60 12.80
C LEU A 282 -2.27 -27.25 12.58
N LYS A 283 -2.61 -28.26 13.40
CA LYS A 283 -3.97 -28.78 13.47
C LYS A 283 -4.75 -27.91 14.44
N VAL A 284 -5.78 -27.23 13.96
CA VAL A 284 -6.58 -26.33 14.82
C VAL A 284 -7.54 -27.19 15.64
N ALA A 285 -7.31 -27.24 16.95
CA ALA A 285 -8.04 -28.12 17.86
C ALA A 285 -9.55 -27.91 17.78
N GLY A 286 -10.30 -29.01 17.77
CA GLY A 286 -11.77 -28.99 17.68
C GLY A 286 -12.33 -28.60 16.30
N THR A 287 -11.49 -28.53 15.27
CA THR A 287 -11.90 -28.24 13.88
C THR A 287 -11.23 -29.17 12.89
N GLU A 288 -11.79 -29.30 11.68
CA GLU A 288 -11.17 -30.04 10.58
C GLU A 288 -10.20 -29.16 9.77
N ARG A 289 -9.57 -28.15 10.39
CA ARG A 289 -8.71 -27.18 9.70
C ARG A 289 -7.23 -27.39 9.98
N VAL A 290 -6.43 -27.17 8.95
CA VAL A 290 -4.99 -27.00 9.06
C VAL A 290 -4.66 -25.52 8.92
N ALA A 291 -3.62 -25.08 9.63
CA ALA A 291 -3.20 -23.71 9.63
C ALA A 291 -1.68 -23.55 9.62
N ARG A 292 -1.25 -22.35 9.27
CA ARG A 292 0.14 -21.93 9.27
C ARG A 292 0.21 -20.49 9.72
N ILE A 293 1.11 -20.20 10.65
CA ILE A 293 1.24 -18.88 11.27
C ILE A 293 2.66 -18.38 11.10
N TRP A 294 2.80 -17.20 10.50
CA TRP A 294 4.00 -16.38 10.56
C TRP A 294 3.75 -15.28 11.56
N ILE A 295 4.68 -15.05 12.48
CA ILE A 295 4.51 -14.05 13.52
C ILE A 295 5.83 -13.40 13.90
N GLY A 296 5.80 -12.11 14.17
CA GLY A 296 6.94 -11.42 14.74
C GLY A 296 6.53 -10.14 15.44
N ALA A 297 7.52 -9.48 16.04
CA ALA A 297 7.34 -8.22 16.73
C ALA A 297 8.46 -7.23 16.41
N SER A 298 8.14 -5.95 16.47
CA SER A 298 9.10 -4.83 16.37
C SER A 298 8.58 -3.62 17.13
N GLY A 299 9.30 -3.21 18.17
CA GLY A 299 8.87 -2.15 19.08
C GLY A 299 7.52 -2.49 19.71
N LYS A 300 6.55 -1.60 19.60
CA LYS A 300 5.17 -1.79 20.10
C LYS A 300 4.27 -2.67 19.23
N ASN A 301 4.78 -3.20 18.12
CA ASN A 301 3.93 -3.85 17.12
C ASN A 301 4.19 -5.35 17.10
N VAL A 302 3.11 -6.13 17.11
CA VAL A 302 3.10 -7.56 16.83
C VAL A 302 2.28 -7.75 15.56
N ALA A 303 2.78 -8.49 14.58
CA ALA A 303 1.96 -8.87 13.44
C ALA A 303 2.06 -10.35 13.15
N ALA A 304 0.95 -10.90 12.68
CA ALA A 304 0.81 -12.27 12.27
C ALA A 304 0.20 -12.35 10.88
N MET A 305 0.61 -13.35 10.12
CA MET A 305 -0.14 -13.85 8.99
C MET A 305 -0.55 -15.27 9.31
N VAL A 306 -1.84 -15.53 9.15
CA VAL A 306 -2.45 -16.83 9.40
C VAL A 306 -3.02 -17.33 8.09
N GLN A 307 -2.57 -18.48 7.65
CA GLN A 307 -3.22 -19.24 6.60
C GLN A 307 -4.01 -20.35 7.25
N SER A 308 -5.22 -20.59 6.77
CA SER A 308 -5.98 -21.77 7.15
C SER A 308 -6.76 -22.31 5.98
N ALA A 309 -6.91 -23.62 5.92
CA ALA A 309 -7.77 -24.31 4.97
C ALA A 309 -8.38 -25.52 5.67
N ASP A 310 -9.38 -26.14 5.05
CA ASP A 310 -9.83 -27.45 5.50
C ASP A 310 -8.70 -28.47 5.35
N SER A 311 -8.66 -29.47 6.22
CA SER A 311 -7.55 -30.41 6.35
C SER A 311 -7.31 -31.29 5.12
N THR A 312 -8.30 -31.36 4.22
CA THR A 312 -8.22 -32.03 2.92
C THR A 312 -7.61 -31.15 1.83
N GLU A 313 -7.55 -29.84 2.06
CA GLU A 313 -7.11 -28.83 1.09
C GLU A 313 -5.65 -28.42 1.33
N LYS A 314 -5.02 -27.91 0.27
CA LYS A 314 -3.68 -27.32 0.39
C LYS A 314 -3.79 -25.91 0.96
N LEU A 315 -2.94 -25.61 1.94
CA LEU A 315 -2.76 -24.23 2.38
C LEU A 315 -2.32 -23.34 1.19
N PRO A 316 -2.83 -22.09 1.11
CA PRO A 316 -2.42 -21.15 0.07
C PRO A 316 -0.89 -21.02 -0.01
N ASP A 317 -0.31 -21.13 -1.20
CA ASP A 317 1.12 -20.92 -1.38
C ASP A 317 1.46 -19.43 -1.21
N ILE A 318 2.53 -19.17 -0.47
CA ILE A 318 3.18 -17.87 -0.45
C ILE A 318 4.68 -18.09 -0.61
N THR A 319 5.18 -17.77 -1.79
CA THR A 319 6.58 -18.02 -2.11
C THR A 319 7.53 -17.00 -1.46
N LYS A 320 7.01 -15.97 -0.76
CA LYS A 320 7.81 -14.83 -0.29
C LYS A 320 7.24 -14.18 0.99
N VAL A 321 7.85 -14.47 2.14
CA VAL A 321 7.66 -13.70 3.40
C VAL A 321 8.98 -13.03 3.76
N TYR A 322 8.96 -11.72 3.94
CA TYR A 322 10.15 -10.96 4.31
C TYR A 322 9.88 -10.05 5.50
N MET A 323 10.78 -10.06 6.48
CA MET A 323 11.00 -8.86 7.30
C MET A 323 11.92 -7.94 6.53
N LYS A 324 11.51 -6.69 6.36
CA LYS A 324 12.44 -5.68 5.88
C LYS A 324 13.25 -5.18 7.08
N LYS A 325 14.52 -5.58 7.13
CA LYS A 325 15.53 -5.01 8.05
C LYS A 325 15.51 -3.48 8.02
#